data_AF-A0A5B8U4K6-F1
#
_entry.id   AF-A0A5B8U4K6-F1
#
_cell.length_a   1.000
_cell.length_b   1.000
_cell.length_c   1.000
_cell.angle_alpha   90.00
_cell.angle_beta   90.00
_cell.angle_gamma   90.00
#
_symmetry.space_group_name_H-M   'P 1'
#
loop_
_entity.id
_entity.type
_entity.pdbx_description
1 polymer ?
#
loop_
_entity_poly.entity_id
_entity_poly.type
_entity_poly.pdbx_seq_one_letter_code
_entity_poly.pdbx_strand_id
1 'polypeptide(L)'
;MTVACGRYAAAFALDDPDVLVDAALCCPLCLGADTRIDVRHTNLTPNGRGTCPACDATWSVTLDPQQLLRLALDPPAATRVTFSGRLPLLPPHPEDDE
;
A
#
# COMPACT_ATOMS: atom_id res chain seq x y z
N MET A 1 -10.94 -12.74 -14.32
CA MET A 1 -12.21 -12.37 -13.66
C MET A 1 -11.81 -11.81 -12.30
N THR A 2 -11.94 -10.51 -12.06
CA THR A 2 -11.37 -9.87 -10.86
C THR A 2 -12.27 -10.10 -9.64
N VAL A 3 -11.70 -10.51 -8.51
CA VAL A 3 -12.43 -10.69 -7.25
C VAL A 3 -12.21 -9.46 -6.37
N ALA A 4 -13.27 -8.86 -5.82
CA ALA A 4 -13.18 -7.74 -4.89
C ALA A 4 -13.33 -8.26 -3.45
N CYS A 5 -12.29 -8.12 -2.62
CA CYS A 5 -12.24 -8.68 -1.26
C CYS A 5 -12.64 -7.69 -0.15
N GLY A 6 -13.09 -6.48 -0.49
CA GLY A 6 -13.53 -5.49 0.50
C GLY A 6 -12.40 -4.61 1.03
N ARG A 7 -12.52 -4.15 2.29
CA ARG A 7 -11.61 -3.19 2.93
C ARG A 7 -11.04 -3.76 4.23
N TYR A 8 -9.73 -3.64 4.39
CA TYR A 8 -8.99 -4.11 5.55
C TYR A 8 -8.15 -2.96 6.16
N ALA A 9 -7.80 -3.08 7.43
CA ALA A 9 -6.79 -2.24 8.06
C ALA A 9 -5.46 -2.99 8.03
N ALA A 10 -4.36 -2.30 7.71
CA ALA A 10 -3.04 -2.92 7.80
C ALA A 10 -2.68 -3.19 9.26
N ALA A 11 -2.16 -4.39 9.54
CA ALA A 11 -1.86 -4.86 10.88
C ALA A 11 -0.34 -4.95 11.13
N PHE A 12 0.37 -3.82 10.99
CA PHE A 12 1.79 -3.70 11.31
C PHE A 12 2.12 -2.35 11.97
N ALA A 13 3.18 -2.30 12.77
CA ALA A 13 3.72 -1.11 13.40
C ALA A 13 4.92 -0.53 12.60
N LEU A 14 5.32 0.70 12.91
CA LEU A 14 6.45 1.38 12.24
C LEU A 14 7.76 0.58 12.31
N ASP A 15 8.03 -0.05 13.46
CA ASP A 15 9.27 -0.76 13.75
C ASP A 15 9.15 -2.28 13.56
N ASP A 16 8.04 -2.75 12.98
CA ASP A 16 7.87 -4.17 12.72
C ASP A 16 8.87 -4.65 11.65
N PRO A 17 9.42 -5.88 11.80
CA PRO A 17 10.28 -6.45 10.79
C PRO A 17 9.52 -6.70 9.48
N ASP A 18 10.23 -6.67 8.36
CA ASP A 18 9.64 -6.81 7.01
C ASP A 18 8.70 -8.00 6.85
N VAL A 19 9.01 -9.13 7.50
CA VAL A 19 8.16 -10.34 7.44
C VAL A 19 6.75 -10.10 7.99
N LEU A 20 6.59 -9.22 8.99
CA LEU A 20 5.27 -8.85 9.51
C LEU A 20 4.57 -7.83 8.62
N VAL A 21 5.32 -6.89 8.06
CA VAL A 21 4.78 -5.89 7.11
C VAL A 21 4.29 -6.58 5.84
N ASP A 22 5.06 -7.52 5.29
CA ASP A 22 4.66 -8.35 4.15
C ASP A 22 3.41 -9.17 4.47
N ALA A 23 3.38 -9.84 5.63
CA ALA A 23 2.21 -10.60 6.06
C ALA A 23 0.95 -9.73 6.18
N ALA A 24 1.09 -8.50 6.67
CA ALA A 24 0.00 -7.55 6.80
C ALA A 24 -0.51 -6.98 5.46
N LEU A 25 0.30 -7.08 4.39
CA LEU A 25 -0.04 -6.65 3.03
C LEU A 25 -0.33 -7.82 2.06
N CYS A 26 -0.31 -9.05 2.55
CA CYS A 26 -0.67 -10.23 1.78
C CYS A 26 -2.09 -10.15 1.21
N CYS A 27 -2.32 -10.91 0.15
CA CYS A 27 -3.64 -11.05 -0.43
C CYS A 27 -4.62 -11.66 0.58
N PRO A 28 -5.79 -11.05 0.85
CA PRO A 28 -6.76 -11.59 1.79
C PRO A 28 -7.45 -12.88 1.30
N LEU A 29 -7.34 -13.18 0.00
CA LEU A 29 -7.96 -14.36 -0.61
C LEU A 29 -7.02 -15.57 -0.63
N CYS A 30 -5.82 -15.42 -1.18
CA CYS A 30 -4.88 -16.53 -1.37
C CYS A 30 -3.68 -16.50 -0.41
N LEU A 31 -3.58 -15.48 0.45
CA LEU A 31 -2.47 -15.27 1.39
C LEU A 31 -1.08 -15.12 0.74
N GLY A 32 -1.03 -14.89 -0.57
CA GLY A 32 0.23 -14.61 -1.27
C GLY A 32 0.81 -13.25 -0.89
N ALA A 33 2.11 -13.20 -0.63
CA ALA A 33 2.85 -11.99 -0.25
C ALA A 33 3.26 -11.11 -1.44
N ASP A 34 3.39 -11.68 -2.64
CA ASP A 34 3.59 -10.91 -3.87
C ASP A 34 2.30 -10.15 -4.19
N THR A 35 2.21 -8.93 -3.70
CA THR A 35 1.09 -8.02 -3.92
C THR A 35 1.58 -6.65 -4.38
N ARG A 36 0.68 -5.90 -5.00
CA ARG A 36 0.95 -4.52 -5.41
C ARG A 36 -0.01 -3.61 -4.67
N ILE A 37 0.53 -2.67 -3.91
CA ILE A 37 -0.24 -1.68 -3.16
C ILE A 37 -0.04 -0.31 -3.79
N ASP A 38 -1.10 0.24 -4.39
CA ASP A 38 -1.15 1.62 -4.88
C ASP A 38 -1.72 2.52 -3.79
N VAL A 39 -0.85 3.28 -3.11
CA VAL A 39 -1.22 4.20 -2.04
C VAL A 39 -1.62 5.55 -2.61
N ARG A 40 -2.84 5.98 -2.31
CA ARG A 40 -3.39 7.27 -2.69
C ARG A 40 -3.52 8.17 -1.46
N HIS A 41 -3.07 9.40 -1.61
CA HIS A 41 -3.24 10.42 -0.57
C HIS A 41 -4.50 11.24 -0.89
N THR A 42 -5.62 10.89 -0.26
CA THR A 42 -6.81 11.77 -0.24
C THR A 42 -6.82 12.54 1.08
N ASN A 43 -7.26 13.81 1.07
CA ASN A 43 -7.15 14.78 2.17
C ASN A 43 -7.77 14.37 3.53
N LEU A 44 -8.33 13.16 3.66
CA LEU A 44 -9.05 12.69 4.85
C LEU A 44 -8.45 11.43 5.49
N THR A 45 -7.87 10.50 4.72
CA THR A 45 -7.22 9.27 5.27
C THR A 45 -6.34 8.61 4.20
N PRO A 46 -5.11 8.18 4.50
CA PRO A 46 -4.29 7.42 3.57
C PRO A 46 -4.95 6.06 3.28
N ASN A 47 -5.18 5.77 2.01
CA ASN A 47 -5.75 4.50 1.57
C ASN A 47 -4.92 3.90 0.44
N GLY A 48 -4.69 2.59 0.52
CA GLY A 48 -4.06 1.81 -0.52
C GLY A 48 -5.07 0.96 -1.28
N ARG A 49 -4.83 0.74 -2.55
CA ARG A 49 -5.51 -0.29 -3.35
C ARG A 49 -4.54 -1.44 -3.57
N GLY A 50 -4.85 -2.59 -2.97
CA GLY A 50 -4.11 -3.82 -3.15
C GLY A 50 -4.60 -4.60 -4.37
N THR A 51 -3.65 -5.22 -5.07
CA THR A 51 -3.90 -6.14 -6.17
C THR A 51 -2.99 -7.36 -6.04
N CYS A 52 -3.53 -8.54 -6.27
CA CYS A 52 -2.77 -9.79 -6.25
C CYS A 52 -2.60 -10.33 -7.67
N PRO A 53 -1.37 -10.48 -8.19
CA PRO A 53 -1.12 -11.04 -9.51
C PRO A 53 -1.41 -12.55 -9.60
N ALA A 54 -1.45 -13.28 -8.47
CA ALA A 54 -1.65 -14.72 -8.46
C ALA A 54 -3.13 -15.14 -8.58
N CYS A 55 -4.05 -14.37 -7.99
CA CYS A 55 -5.48 -14.72 -7.96
C CYS A 55 -6.40 -13.61 -8.48
N ASP A 56 -5.84 -12.53 -9.03
CA ASP A 56 -6.56 -11.35 -9.52
C ASP A 56 -7.49 -10.69 -8.49
N ALA A 57 -7.25 -10.93 -7.19
CA ALA A 57 -8.00 -10.28 -6.12
C ALA A 57 -7.59 -8.81 -5.98
N THR A 58 -8.56 -7.98 -5.63
CA THR A 58 -8.38 -6.56 -5.34
C THR A 58 -9.03 -6.21 -4.01
N TRP A 59 -8.38 -5.35 -3.22
CA TRP A 59 -8.88 -4.91 -1.92
C TRP A 59 -8.45 -3.48 -1.63
N SER A 60 -9.12 -2.84 -0.68
CA SER A 60 -8.68 -1.58 -0.12
C SER A 60 -7.97 -1.82 1.20
N VAL A 61 -6.82 -1.21 1.41
CA VAL A 61 -6.08 -1.22 2.67
C VAL A 61 -6.11 0.18 3.28
N THR A 62 -6.44 0.27 4.56
CA THR A 62 -6.42 1.52 5.32
C THR A 62 -5.11 1.58 6.07
N LEU A 63 -4.41 2.71 5.99
CA LEU A 63 -3.09 2.91 6.57
C LEU A 63 -3.13 4.10 7.52
N ASP A 64 -2.53 3.94 8.69
CA ASP A 64 -2.24 5.04 9.59
C ASP A 64 -0.99 5.83 9.12
N PRO A 65 -0.80 7.09 9.54
CA PRO A 65 0.32 7.92 9.10
C PRO A 65 1.70 7.29 9.34
N GLN A 66 1.88 6.54 10.44
CA GLN A 66 3.13 5.86 10.75
C GLN A 66 3.40 4.70 9.79
N GLN A 67 2.37 3.93 9.44
CA GLN A 67 2.46 2.85 8.46
C GLN A 67 2.78 3.41 7.07
N LEU A 68 2.15 4.52 6.71
CA LEU A 68 2.45 5.23 5.47
C LEU A 68 3.93 5.64 5.41
N LEU A 69 4.45 6.22 6.51
CA LEU A 69 5.85 6.64 6.61
C LEU A 69 6.81 5.45 6.48
N ARG A 70 6.51 4.31 7.12
CA ARG A 70 7.28 3.07 6.97
C ARG A 70 7.36 2.66 5.50
N LEU A 71 6.21 2.54 4.82
CA LEU A 71 6.18 2.10 3.42
C LEU A 71 6.85 3.08 2.45
N ALA A 72 6.93 4.36 2.81
CA ALA A 72 7.60 5.37 1.99
C ALA A 72 9.13 5.35 2.12
N LEU A 73 9.64 5.07 3.33
CA LEU A 73 11.09 5.14 3.63
C LEU A 73 11.78 3.77 3.54
N ASP A 74 11.08 2.72 3.94
CA ASP A 74 11.59 1.36 4.04
C ASP A 74 10.46 0.40 3.61
N PRO A 75 10.18 0.23 2.31
CA PRO A 75 9.15 -0.70 1.85
C PRO A 75 9.60 -2.15 2.05
N PRO A 76 8.70 -3.07 2.40
CA PRO A 76 9.06 -4.47 2.57
C PRO A 76 9.39 -5.14 1.22
N ALA A 77 10.14 -6.24 1.24
CA ALA A 77 10.73 -6.81 0.04
C ALA A 77 9.73 -7.57 -0.86
N ALA A 78 8.73 -8.25 -0.28
CA ALA A 78 7.81 -9.07 -1.07
C ALA A 78 6.66 -8.24 -1.67
N THR A 79 6.34 -7.10 -1.07
CA THR A 79 5.24 -6.24 -1.50
C THR A 79 5.72 -5.05 -2.31
N ARG A 80 5.21 -4.89 -3.53
CA ARG A 80 5.50 -3.70 -4.33
C ARG A 80 4.58 -2.55 -3.94
N VAL A 81 5.13 -1.52 -3.32
CA VAL A 81 4.39 -0.29 -2.97
C VAL A 81 4.66 0.81 -3.99
N THR A 82 3.59 1.44 -4.47
CA THR A 82 3.67 2.66 -5.29
C THR A 82 2.81 3.74 -4.67
N PHE A 83 3.22 4.99 -4.81
CA PHE A 83 2.47 6.15 -4.36
C PHE A 83 1.93 6.89 -5.58
N SER A 84 0.63 7.12 -5.64
CA SER A 84 -0.01 7.89 -6.70
C SER A 84 -0.67 9.15 -6.15
N GLY A 85 -0.36 10.28 -6.79
CA GLY A 85 -0.77 11.63 -6.38
C GLY A 85 0.39 12.46 -5.84
N ARG A 86 0.22 13.80 -5.80
CA ARG A 86 1.19 14.69 -5.15
C ARG A 86 1.23 14.37 -3.66
N LEU A 87 2.33 13.80 -3.20
CA LEU A 87 2.66 13.80 -1.79
C LEU A 87 2.87 15.27 -1.38
N PRO A 88 2.02 15.87 -0.53
CA PRO A 88 2.15 17.29 -0.17
C PRO A 88 3.46 17.61 0.58
N LEU A 89 4.25 16.59 0.90
CA LEU A 89 5.54 16.67 1.58
C LEU A 89 6.75 16.54 0.63
N LEU A 90 6.54 16.21 -0.66
CA LEU A 90 7.61 16.28 -1.66
C LEU A 90 7.53 17.61 -2.42
N PRO A 91 8.68 18.28 -2.67
CA PRO A 91 8.68 19.46 -3.52
C PRO A 91 8.12 19.09 -4.92
N PRO A 92 7.39 20.00 -5.56
CA PRO A 92 6.85 19.75 -6.90
C PRO A 92 7.98 19.38 -7.86
N HIS A 93 7.75 18.39 -8.72
CA HIS A 93 8.66 18.11 -9.83
C HIS A 93 8.54 19.28 -10.82
N PRO A 94 9.65 19.85 -11.32
CA PRO A 94 9.63 21.02 -12.22
C PRO A 94 8.97 20.77 -13.58
N GLU A 95 8.44 19.58 -13.84
CA GLU A 95 7.83 19.17 -15.13
C GLU A 95 6.29 19.15 -15.08
N ASP A 96 5.67 19.53 -13.97
CA ASP A 96 4.21 19.54 -13.82
C ASP A 96 3.55 20.86 -14.30
N ASP A 97 4.32 21.80 -14.88
CA ASP A 97 3.88 23.16 -15.25
C ASP A 97 3.75 23.39 -16.77
N GLU A 98 3.55 22.34 -17.58
CA GLU A 98 3.23 22.48 -19.02
C GLU A 98 1.85 21.92 -19.41
#